data_AF-A0A1Q4ZE40-F1
#
_entry.id   AF-A0A1Q4ZE40-F1
#
_cell.length_a   1.000
_cell.length_b   1.000
_cell.length_c   1.000
_cell.angle_alpha   90.00
_cell.angle_beta   90.00
_cell.angle_gamma   90.00
#
_symmetry.space_group_name_H-M   'P 1'
#
loop_
_entity.id
_entity.type
_entity.pdbx_description
1 polymer ?
#
loop_
_entity_poly.entity_id
_entity_poly.type
_entity_poly.pdbx_seq_one_letter_code
_entity_poly.pdbx_strand_id
1 'polypeptide(L)'
;MPNWQNSDRRDRLPPNWDAIRKRVLKRDGYRCRATNVYGERCDERAVDVDHIKRDDDHSEDALQSLCEWHHDKKSGAEGARARAAIRRRHAQKFRRTEGHPGLL
;
A
#
# COMPACT_ATOMS: atom_id res chain seq x y z
N MET A 1 -14.00 -15.13 -0.93
CA MET A 1 -13.61 -14.74 0.44
C MET A 1 -12.39 -13.82 0.33
N PRO A 2 -12.44 -12.52 0.72
CA PRO A 2 -11.23 -11.70 0.72
C PRO A 2 -10.29 -12.21 1.81
N ASN A 3 -9.14 -12.72 1.41
CA ASN A 3 -8.16 -13.40 2.25
C ASN A 3 -7.31 -12.41 3.08
N TRP A 4 -7.93 -11.65 3.99
CA TRP A 4 -7.15 -10.81 4.92
C TRP A 4 -6.52 -11.61 6.06
N GLN A 5 -7.07 -12.79 6.37
CA GLN A 5 -6.67 -13.63 7.51
C GLN A 5 -5.24 -14.20 7.40
N ASN A 6 -4.67 -14.32 6.20
CA ASN A 6 -3.29 -14.81 5.98
C ASN A 6 -2.31 -13.70 5.59
N SER A 7 -2.45 -12.51 6.16
CA SER A 7 -1.47 -11.43 5.94
C SER A 7 -0.54 -11.34 7.15
N ASP A 8 0.60 -12.04 7.11
CA ASP A 8 1.74 -11.94 8.05
C ASP A 8 2.41 -10.55 8.06
N ARG A 9 1.73 -9.51 7.56
CA ARG A 9 2.16 -8.11 7.69
C ARG A 9 2.04 -7.58 9.11
N ARG A 10 1.07 -8.05 9.89
CA ARG A 10 0.98 -7.69 11.32
C ARG A 10 2.15 -8.27 12.11
N ASP A 11 2.62 -9.46 11.70
CA ASP A 11 3.73 -10.16 12.36
C ASP A 11 5.11 -9.57 12.04
N ARG A 12 5.21 -8.75 10.98
CA ARG A 12 6.44 -8.03 10.59
C ARG A 12 6.63 -6.70 11.32
N LEU A 13 5.61 -6.25 12.06
CA LEU A 13 5.70 -4.99 12.79
C LEU A 13 6.69 -5.14 13.96
N PRO A 14 7.51 -4.12 14.23
CA PRO A 14 8.44 -4.17 15.35
C PRO A 14 7.66 -4.15 16.68
N PRO A 15 8.21 -4.73 17.77
CA PRO A 15 7.53 -4.76 19.07
C PRO A 15 7.15 -3.38 19.62
N ASN A 16 7.86 -2.32 19.20
CA ASN A 16 7.60 -0.94 19.60
C ASN A 16 6.71 -0.15 18.62
N TRP A 17 5.95 -0.84 17.76
CA TRP A 17 5.10 -0.21 16.75
C TRP A 17 4.14 0.85 17.32
N ASP A 18 3.51 0.60 18.46
CA ASP A 18 2.60 1.57 19.08
C ASP A 18 3.29 2.89 19.45
N ALA A 19 4.57 2.84 19.85
CA ALA A 19 5.35 4.03 20.13
C ALA A 19 5.69 4.79 18.83
N ILE A 20 6.12 4.07 17.78
CA ILE A 20 6.39 4.64 16.45
C ILE A 20 5.12 5.31 15.91
N ARG A 21 3.98 4.60 15.93
CA ARG A 21 2.67 5.10 15.48
C ARG A 21 2.29 6.40 16.20
N LYS A 22 2.43 6.46 17.53
CA LYS A 22 2.15 7.68 18.30
C LYS A 22 3.06 8.84 17.92
N ARG A 23 4.36 8.59 17.69
CA ARG A 23 5.32 9.62 17.25
C ARG A 23 4.98 10.16 15.87
N VAL A 24 4.66 9.28 14.91
CA VAL A 24 4.28 9.67 13.54
C VAL A 24 2.97 10.48 13.52
N LEU A 25 1.94 10.05 14.26
CA LEU A 25 0.68 10.81 14.38
C LEU A 25 0.92 12.18 15.00
N LYS A 26 1.74 12.26 16.06
CA LYS A 26 2.08 13.52 16.71
C LYS A 26 2.87 14.45 15.78
N ARG A 27 3.86 13.92 15.05
CA ARG A 27 4.65 14.66 14.05
C ARG A 27 3.76 15.29 12.98
N ASP A 28 2.78 14.53 12.51
CA ASP A 28 1.87 14.99 11.45
C ASP A 28 0.70 15.84 11.97
N GLY A 29 0.67 16.14 13.28
CA GLY A 29 -0.37 16.95 13.93
C GLY A 29 -1.73 16.27 13.95
N TYR A 30 -1.76 14.93 13.94
CA TYR A 30 -2.98 14.12 13.77
C TYR A 30 -3.80 14.48 12.53
N ARG A 31 -3.15 15.06 11.51
CA ARG A 31 -3.78 15.46 10.24
C ARG A 31 -3.26 14.59 9.10
N CYS A 32 -4.14 14.19 8.20
CA CYS A 32 -3.77 13.40 7.05
C CYS A 32 -2.66 14.08 6.22
N ARG A 33 -1.65 13.31 5.80
CA ARG A 33 -0.52 13.79 4.98
C ARG A 33 -0.80 13.73 3.48
N ALA A 34 -1.85 13.03 3.06
CA ALA A 34 -2.22 12.94 1.66
C ALA A 34 -2.57 14.32 1.10
N THR A 35 -2.12 14.56 -0.13
CA THR A 35 -2.38 15.79 -0.87
C THR A 35 -3.31 15.52 -2.04
N ASN A 36 -4.16 16.50 -2.36
CA ASN A 36 -4.96 16.48 -3.58
C ASN A 36 -4.09 16.80 -4.82
N VAL A 37 -4.74 16.88 -5.99
CA VAL A 37 -4.08 17.19 -7.27
C VAL A 37 -3.48 18.60 -7.33
N TYR A 38 -3.92 19.50 -6.45
CA TYR A 38 -3.42 20.87 -6.32
C TYR A 38 -2.32 21.00 -5.24
N GLY A 39 -1.93 19.90 -4.61
CA GLY A 39 -0.91 19.89 -3.55
C GLY A 39 -1.42 20.26 -2.15
N GLU A 40 -2.73 20.44 -1.99
CA GLU A 40 -3.32 20.81 -0.70
C GLU A 40 -3.47 19.57 0.17
N ARG A 41 -3.06 19.67 1.44
CA ARG A 41 -3.19 18.58 2.41
C ARG A 41 -4.64 18.39 2.80
N CYS A 42 -5.07 17.13 2.85
CA CYS A 42 -6.35 16.76 3.42
C CYS A 42 -6.52 17.31 4.85
N ASP A 43 -7.67 17.91 5.14
CA ASP A 43 -8.00 18.50 6.45
C ASP A 43 -8.45 17.46 7.49
N GLU A 44 -8.73 16.24 7.05
CA GLU A 44 -9.25 15.18 7.92
C GLU A 44 -8.23 14.70 8.95
N ARG A 45 -8.76 14.25 10.08
CA ARG A 45 -7.97 13.61 11.13
C ARG A 45 -7.33 12.33 10.60
N ALA A 46 -6.04 12.17 10.85
CA ALA A 46 -5.37 10.90 10.64
C ALA A 46 -5.70 9.92 11.77
N VAL A 47 -6.15 8.73 11.39
CA VAL A 47 -6.48 7.63 12.30
C VAL A 47 -5.47 6.49 12.19
N ASP A 48 -4.78 6.40 11.06
CA ASP A 48 -3.83 5.33 10.76
C ASP A 48 -2.47 5.86 10.32
N VAL A 49 -1.47 5.01 10.46
CA VAL A 49 -0.11 5.24 9.99
C VAL A 49 0.24 4.14 9.01
N ASP A 50 0.70 4.53 7.83
CA ASP A 50 1.00 3.63 6.74
C ASP A 50 2.36 3.97 6.13
N HIS A 51 3.00 2.99 5.50
CA HIS A 51 4.28 3.17 4.87
C HIS A 51 4.13 3.98 3.58
N ILE A 52 5.01 4.94 3.34
CA ILE A 52 5.03 5.73 2.11
C ILE A 52 5.36 4.84 0.91
N LYS A 53 6.38 3.98 1.09
CA LYS A 53 6.75 2.91 0.16
C LYS A 53 6.34 1.58 0.76
N ARG A 54 6.11 0.58 -0.08
CA ARG A 54 5.62 -0.72 0.37
C ARG A 54 6.79 -1.64 0.74
N ASP A 55 7.50 -1.26 1.79
CA ASP A 55 8.62 -1.98 2.39
C ASP A 55 8.39 -2.20 3.90
N ASP A 56 9.38 -2.77 4.58
CA ASP A 56 9.36 -3.01 6.03
C ASP A 56 10.25 -1.97 6.77
N ASP A 57 10.40 -0.77 6.20
CA ASP A 57 11.10 0.35 6.84
C ASP A 57 10.16 1.09 7.81
N HIS A 58 10.35 0.82 9.09
CA HIS A 58 9.53 1.39 10.16
C HIS A 58 10.14 2.68 10.75
N SER A 59 11.11 3.29 10.07
CA SER A 59 11.60 4.62 10.43
C SER A 59 10.49 5.67 10.25
N GLU A 60 10.53 6.73 11.05
CA GLU A 60 9.47 7.73 11.01
C GLU A 60 9.34 8.37 9.61
N ASP A 61 10.46 8.58 8.93
CA ASP A 61 10.50 9.18 7.58
C ASP A 61 9.88 8.30 6.49
N ALA A 62 9.90 6.98 6.68
CA ALA A 62 9.25 6.03 5.79
C ALA A 62 7.73 5.92 6.03
N LEU A 63 7.21 6.54 7.09
CA LEU A 63 5.81 6.46 7.50
C LEU A 63 5.04 7.78 7.30
N GLN A 64 3.75 7.67 7.05
CA GLN A 64 2.83 8.80 6.92
C GLN A 64 1.51 8.55 7.65
N SER A 65 0.96 9.62 8.23
CA SER A 65 -0.36 9.60 8.86
C SER A 65 -1.47 9.80 7.81
N LEU A 66 -2.46 8.92 7.78
CA LEU A 66 -3.58 8.95 6.84
C LEU A 66 -4.94 8.92 7.55
N CYS A 67 -5.94 9.58 6.96
CA CYS A 67 -7.33 9.33 7.30
C CYS A 67 -7.80 8.02 6.65
N GLU A 68 -8.90 7.47 7.15
CA GLU A 68 -9.45 6.18 6.71
C GLU A 68 -9.62 6.11 5.18
N TRP A 69 -10.23 7.13 4.58
CA TRP A 69 -10.46 7.18 3.13
C TRP A 69 -9.17 7.11 2.30
N HIS A 70 -8.16 7.90 2.67
CA HIS A 70 -6.88 7.91 1.95
C HIS A 70 -6.09 6.61 2.18
N HIS A 71 -6.19 6.05 3.38
CA HIS A 71 -5.58 4.78 3.72
C HIS A 71 -6.17 3.62 2.89
N ASP A 72 -7.49 3.54 2.80
CA ASP A 72 -8.20 2.54 2.00
C ASP A 72 -7.91 2.70 0.51
N LYS A 73 -7.89 3.94 0.01
CA LYS A 73 -7.55 4.23 -1.38
C LYS A 73 -6.12 3.80 -1.71
N LYS A 74 -5.15 4.05 -0.83
CA LYS A 74 -3.76 3.60 -1.00
C LYS A 74 -3.69 2.07 -0.98
N SER A 75 -4.26 1.44 0.04
CA SER A 75 -4.32 -0.02 0.19
C SER A 75 -4.94 -0.71 -1.03
N GLY A 76 -6.05 -0.18 -1.53
CA GLY A 76 -6.72 -0.66 -2.74
C GLY A 76 -5.85 -0.53 -3.99
N ALA A 77 -5.21 0.63 -4.17
CA ALA A 77 -4.31 0.86 -5.30
C ALA A 77 -3.09 -0.08 -5.28
N GLU A 78 -2.49 -0.32 -4.12
CA GLU A 78 -1.40 -1.28 -3.97
C GLU A 78 -1.84 -2.71 -4.26
N GLY A 79 -2.99 -3.14 -3.72
CA GLY A 79 -3.55 -4.46 -4.00
C GLY A 79 -3.81 -4.65 -5.50
N ALA A 80 -4.35 -3.63 -6.18
CA ALA A 80 -4.56 -3.64 -7.61
C ALA A 80 -3.24 -3.75 -8.40
N ARG A 81 -2.21 -3.00 -8.01
CA ARG A 81 -0.86 -3.07 -8.62
C ARG A 81 -0.25 -4.47 -8.45
N ALA A 82 -0.32 -5.05 -7.24
CA ALA A 82 0.18 -6.39 -6.97
C ALA A 82 -0.53 -7.45 -7.83
N ARG A 83 -1.87 -7.41 -7.90
CA ARG A 83 -2.67 -8.31 -8.75
C ARG A 83 -2.34 -8.13 -10.23
N ALA A 84 -2.17 -6.89 -10.70
CA ALA A 84 -1.78 -6.62 -12.08
C ALA A 84 -0.39 -7.17 -12.41
N ALA A 85 0.58 -7.04 -11.50
CA ALA A 85 1.92 -7.62 -11.66
C ALA A 85 1.87 -9.15 -11.77
N ILE A 86 1.10 -9.81 -10.90
CA ILE A 86 0.87 -11.26 -10.95
C ILE A 86 0.27 -11.65 -12.31
N ARG A 87 -0.80 -10.98 -12.75
CA ARG A 87 -1.41 -11.25 -14.07
C ARG A 87 -0.42 -11.09 -15.23
N ARG A 88 0.41 -10.04 -15.22
CA ARG A 88 1.44 -9.82 -16.25
C ARG A 88 2.49 -10.95 -16.27
N ARG A 89 2.89 -11.46 -15.10
CA ARG A 89 3.81 -12.61 -15.01
C ARG A 89 3.18 -13.88 -15.59
N HIS A 90 1.91 -14.17 -15.25
CA HIS A 90 1.21 -15.32 -15.81
C HIS A 90 0.99 -15.20 -17.33
N ALA A 91 0.57 -14.04 -17.83
CA ALA A 91 0.37 -13.82 -19.25
C ALA A 91 1.66 -14.04 -20.06
N GLN A 92 2.82 -13.65 -19.52
CA GLN A 92 4.12 -13.94 -20.15
C GLN A 92 4.43 -15.45 -20.17
N LYS A 93 4.14 -16.18 -19.09
CA LYS A 93 4.37 -17.63 -19.01
C LYS A 93 3.53 -18.43 -20.03
N PHE A 94 2.30 -18.00 -20.28
CA PHE A 94 1.36 -18.68 -21.19
C PHE A 94 1.30 -18.04 -22.58
N ARG A 95 2.26 -17.20 -22.94
CA ARG A 95 2.32 -16.60 -24.28
C ARG A 95 2.75 -17.67 -25.28
N ARG A 96 1.86 -18.05 -26.19
CA ARG A 96 2.19 -18.98 -27.27
C ARG A 96 3.07 -18.28 -28.31
N THR A 97 4.31 -18.75 -28.46
CA THR A 97 5.29 -18.24 -29.42
C THR A 97 5.22 -18.92 -30.78
N GLU A 98 4.56 -20.07 -30.87
CA GLU A 98 4.41 -20.83 -32.11
C GLU A 98 3.14 -20.41 -32.86
N GLY A 99 3.29 -20.12 -34.16
CA GLY A 99 2.17 -19.90 -35.09
C GLY A 99 1.26 -21.13 -35.15
N HIS A 100 -0.04 -20.93 -35.36
CA HIS A 100 -0.91 -22.08 -35.60
C HIS A 100 -0.50 -22.80 -36.89
N PRO A 101 -0.43 -24.14 -36.91
CA PRO A 101 0.00 -24.89 -38.10
C PRO A 101 -0.93 -24.73 -39.31
N GLY A 102 -2.14 -24.17 -39.12
CA GLY A 102 -3.07 -23.82 -40.21
C GLY A 102 -2.96 -22.37 -40.72
N LEU A 103 -1.92 -21.63 -40.32
CA LEU A 103 -1.60 -20.28 -40.82
C LEU A 103 -0.43 -20.28 -41.84
N LEU A 104 -0.07 -21.46 -42.35
CA LEU A 104 0.90 -21.66 -43.44
C LEU A 104 0.21 -21.66 -44.80
#